data_AF-M1PUK5-F1
#
_entry.id   AF-M1PUK5-F1
#
_cell.length_a   1.000
_cell.length_b   1.000
_cell.length_c   1.000
_cell.angle_alpha   90.00
_cell.angle_beta   90.00
_cell.angle_gamma   90.00
#
_symmetry.space_group_name_H-M   'P 1'
#
loop_
_entity.id
_entity.type
_entity.pdbx_description
1 polymer ?
#
loop_
_entity_poly.entity_id
_entity_poly.type
_entity_poly.pdbx_seq_one_letter_code
_entity_poly.pdbx_strand_id
1 'polypeptide(L)'
;MKEMVEYSDGILIFYGNCGRPLRGLEVEFKDFNCPLYFLEDEKGNIVDDCISVALGGNDNYAEVMQSGNGTGMIYLTPMWASSWKEMRMEPSDTSDFNVSFLKRHYRKVVKISNEISMGSEFDKNVLNYARTYDMSIIEMKGSMEIAMKSYMNARNGICKKDPIQKSS
;
A
#
# COMPACT_ATOMS: atom_id res chain seq x y z
N MET A 1 -13.76 6.15 -12.05
CA MET A 1 -14.37 5.33 -10.95
C MET A 1 -15.89 5.33 -11.04
N LYS A 2 -16.58 6.47 -11.19
CA LYS A 2 -18.04 6.51 -11.38
C LYS A 2 -18.53 5.70 -12.59
N GLU A 3 -17.84 5.79 -13.73
CA GLU A 3 -18.15 4.96 -14.92
C GLU A 3 -18.01 3.44 -14.66
N MET A 4 -17.11 3.03 -13.75
CA MET A 4 -16.91 1.61 -13.44
C MET A 4 -18.09 1.01 -12.67
N VAL A 5 -18.89 1.84 -12.00
CA VAL A 5 -20.06 1.42 -11.22
C VAL A 5 -21.08 0.71 -12.10
N GLU A 6 -21.29 1.16 -13.34
CA GLU A 6 -22.28 0.57 -14.25
C GLU A 6 -21.94 -0.86 -14.66
N TYR A 7 -20.68 -1.27 -14.48
CA TYR A 7 -20.16 -2.56 -14.91
C TYR A 7 -19.63 -3.42 -13.75
N SER A 8 -19.86 -3.00 -12.49
CA SER A 8 -19.27 -3.66 -11.32
C SER A 8 -20.30 -3.94 -10.23
N ASP A 9 -20.29 -5.16 -9.71
CA ASP A 9 -21.11 -5.55 -8.55
C ASP A 9 -20.53 -5.05 -7.20
N GLY A 10 -19.29 -4.57 -7.23
CA GLY A 10 -18.58 -3.94 -6.12
C GLY A 10 -17.16 -3.55 -6.52
N ILE A 11 -16.58 -2.57 -5.84
CA ILE A 11 -15.22 -2.07 -6.12
C ILE A 11 -14.39 -2.16 -4.84
N LEU A 12 -13.27 -2.88 -4.91
CA LEU A 12 -12.26 -2.92 -3.84
C LEU A 12 -11.08 -2.03 -4.22
N ILE A 13 -10.76 -1.07 -3.36
CA ILE A 13 -9.69 -0.11 -3.59
C ILE A 13 -8.41 -0.58 -2.89
N PHE A 14 -7.42 -1.01 -3.68
CA PHE A 14 -6.07 -1.38 -3.20
C PHE A 14 -5.17 -0.15 -3.02
N TYR A 15 -5.69 0.88 -2.35
CA TYR A 15 -4.96 2.10 -2.04
C TYR A 15 -5.29 2.50 -0.60
N GLY A 16 -4.28 2.89 0.17
CA GLY A 16 -4.50 3.42 1.52
C GLY A 16 -4.82 4.91 1.49
N ASN A 17 -4.92 5.54 2.66
CA ASN A 17 -5.22 6.96 2.81
C ASN A 17 -4.05 7.92 2.47
N CYS A 18 -3.03 7.50 1.72
CA CYS A 18 -1.82 8.28 1.43
C CYS A 18 -2.19 9.59 0.73
N GLY A 19 -2.08 10.73 1.44
CA GLY A 19 -2.49 12.05 0.93
C GLY A 19 -3.98 12.36 0.98
N ARG A 20 -4.79 11.52 1.64
CA ARG A 20 -6.26 11.61 1.75
C ARG A 20 -7.08 11.62 0.44
N PRO A 21 -6.65 11.04 -0.70
CA PRO A 21 -7.43 11.07 -1.94
C PRO A 21 -8.74 10.27 -1.86
N LEU A 22 -8.83 9.32 -0.91
CA LEU A 22 -10.02 8.50 -0.69
C LEU A 22 -11.05 9.16 0.23
N ARG A 23 -10.68 10.28 0.87
CA ARG A 23 -11.56 10.98 1.80
C ARG A 23 -12.74 11.55 1.04
N GLY A 24 -13.95 11.10 1.38
CA GLY A 24 -15.18 11.56 0.73
C GLY A 24 -15.69 10.61 -0.36
N LEU A 25 -14.91 9.61 -0.79
CA LEU A 25 -15.41 8.61 -1.76
C LEU A 25 -16.62 7.85 -1.22
N GLU A 26 -16.64 7.49 0.06
CA GLU A 26 -17.81 6.86 0.69
C GLU A 26 -19.08 7.74 0.58
N VAL A 27 -18.92 9.06 0.71
CA VAL A 27 -20.03 10.01 0.59
C VAL A 27 -20.45 10.16 -0.87
N GLU A 28 -19.48 10.31 -1.78
CA GLU A 28 -19.73 10.44 -3.22
C GLU A 28 -20.38 9.20 -3.84
N PHE A 29 -20.09 8.02 -3.29
CA PHE A 29 -20.61 6.75 -3.80
C PHE A 29 -21.86 6.25 -3.08
N LYS A 30 -22.36 7.00 -2.08
CA LYS A 30 -23.52 6.59 -1.27
C LYS A 30 -24.79 6.34 -2.10
N ASP A 31 -24.96 7.10 -3.18
CA ASP A 31 -26.15 7.03 -4.04
C ASP A 31 -26.04 5.98 -5.16
N PHE A 32 -24.89 5.29 -5.25
CA PHE A 32 -24.65 4.26 -6.25
C PHE A 32 -24.95 2.87 -5.70
N ASN A 33 -25.57 2.00 -6.51
CA ASN A 33 -25.85 0.60 -6.13
C ASN A 33 -24.63 -0.33 -6.12
N CYS A 34 -23.42 0.22 -6.21
CA CYS A 34 -22.15 -0.52 -6.22
C CYS A 34 -21.38 -0.23 -4.91
N PRO A 35 -21.28 -1.22 -4.00
CA PRO A 35 -20.56 -1.03 -2.74
C PRO A 35 -19.07 -0.81 -2.98
N LEU A 36 -18.50 0.17 -2.28
CA LEU A 36 -17.06 0.35 -2.17
C LEU A 36 -16.52 -0.42 -0.97
N TYR A 37 -15.36 -1.03 -1.16
CA TYR A 37 -14.60 -1.70 -0.11
C TYR A 37 -13.20 -1.11 -0.04
N PHE A 38 -12.68 -0.99 1.17
CA PHE A 38 -11.36 -0.45 1.46
C PHE A 38 -10.49 -1.52 2.12
N LEU A 39 -9.19 -1.27 2.16
CA LEU A 39 -8.27 -2.08 2.93
C LEU A 39 -8.37 -1.67 4.40
N GLU A 40 -8.77 -2.61 5.25
CA GLU A 40 -8.99 -2.37 6.68
C GLU A 40 -8.00 -3.16 7.53
N ASP A 41 -7.49 -2.53 8.58
CA ASP A 41 -6.70 -3.18 9.61
C ASP A 41 -7.56 -4.09 10.50
N GLU A 42 -6.94 -4.75 11.49
CA GLU A 42 -7.65 -5.67 12.39
C GLU A 42 -8.72 -4.98 13.25
N LYS A 43 -8.61 -3.67 13.45
CA LYS A 43 -9.55 -2.84 14.21
C LYS A 43 -10.67 -2.29 13.34
N GLY A 44 -10.66 -2.57 12.03
CA GLY A 44 -11.65 -2.07 11.07
C GLY A 44 -11.38 -0.63 10.61
N ASN A 45 -10.19 -0.08 10.89
CA ASN A 45 -9.83 1.23 10.35
C ASN A 45 -9.26 1.06 8.94
N ILE A 46 -9.55 2.00 8.06
CA ILE A 46 -8.88 2.08 6.75
C ILE A 46 -7.38 2.24 7.00
N VAL A 47 -6.58 1.46 6.28
CA VAL A 47 -5.11 1.54 6.35
C VAL A 47 -4.58 2.87 5.82
N ASP A 48 -3.54 3.37 6.48
CA ASP A 48 -2.95 4.68 6.18
C ASP A 48 -2.32 4.75 4.79
N ASP A 49 -1.61 3.71 4.37
CA ASP A 49 -0.98 3.62 3.06
C ASP A 49 -0.67 2.15 2.67
N CYS A 50 -0.02 1.96 1.51
CA CYS A 50 0.40 0.64 1.05
C CYS A 50 1.52 0.01 1.89
N ILE A 51 2.29 0.81 2.65
CA ILE A 51 3.32 0.33 3.57
C ILE A 51 2.66 -0.26 4.81
N SER A 52 1.63 0.41 5.36
CA SER A 52 0.78 -0.12 6.42
C SER A 52 0.19 -1.49 6.05
N VAL A 53 -0.37 -1.61 4.84
CA VAL A 53 -0.86 -2.90 4.33
C VAL A 53 0.24 -3.95 4.32
N ALA A 54 1.41 -3.61 3.77
CA ALA A 54 2.53 -4.53 3.65
C ALA A 54 3.12 -4.96 5.00
N LEU A 55 2.99 -4.14 6.04
CA LEU A 55 3.42 -4.44 7.41
C LEU A 55 2.33 -5.10 8.25
N GLY A 56 1.12 -5.28 7.72
CA GLY A 56 0.01 -5.92 8.42
C GLY A 56 -0.84 -4.98 9.28
N GLY A 57 -0.76 -3.66 9.05
CA GLY A 57 -1.70 -2.69 9.60
C GLY A 57 -1.05 -1.44 10.18
N ASN A 58 -1.91 -0.51 10.61
CA ASN A 58 -1.51 0.82 11.05
C ASN A 58 -0.64 0.78 12.31
N ASP A 59 -0.97 -0.09 13.27
CA ASP A 59 -0.20 -0.27 14.50
C ASP A 59 1.23 -0.76 14.20
N ASN A 60 1.37 -1.80 13.38
CA ASN A 60 2.67 -2.34 13.00
C ASN A 60 3.50 -1.30 12.25
N TYR A 61 2.86 -0.52 11.37
CA TYR A 61 3.54 0.57 10.68
C TYR A 61 4.04 1.65 11.65
N ALA A 62 3.20 2.05 12.60
CA ALA A 62 3.57 3.00 13.64
C ALA A 62 4.72 2.50 14.52
N GLU A 63 4.73 1.21 14.88
CA GLU A 63 5.81 0.59 15.63
C GLU A 63 7.13 0.61 14.84
N VAL A 64 7.10 0.22 13.56
CA VAL A 64 8.30 0.27 12.72
C VAL A 64 8.80 1.70 12.58
N MET A 65 7.93 2.68 12.34
CA MET A 65 8.31 4.11 12.31
C MET A 65 8.99 4.55 13.61
N GLN A 66 8.43 4.18 14.76
CA GLN A 66 8.98 4.53 16.07
C GLN A 66 10.34 3.85 16.33
N SER A 67 10.54 2.61 15.86
CA SER A 67 11.83 1.90 15.97
C SER A 67 13.00 2.63 15.30
N GLY A 68 12.70 3.56 14.39
CA GLY A 68 13.68 4.44 13.76
C GLY A 68 14.38 5.38 14.74
N ASN A 69 13.80 5.65 15.93
CA ASN A 69 14.33 6.58 16.93
C ASN A 69 14.74 7.94 16.33
N GLY A 70 13.90 8.49 15.45
CA GLY A 70 14.17 9.75 14.73
C GLY A 70 15.12 9.63 13.53
N THR A 71 15.62 8.43 13.23
CA THR A 71 16.38 8.14 12.00
C THR A 71 15.40 8.02 10.82
N GLY A 72 15.60 8.81 9.76
CA GLY A 72 14.77 8.69 8.56
C GLY A 72 14.93 7.35 7.87
N MET A 73 13.80 6.74 7.51
CA MET A 73 13.71 5.43 6.86
C MET A 73 12.91 5.51 5.56
N ILE A 74 13.39 4.83 4.52
CA ILE A 74 12.68 4.62 3.26
C ILE A 74 12.16 3.18 3.23
N TYR A 75 10.88 3.00 2.96
CA TYR A 75 10.24 1.68 2.92
C TYR A 75 10.14 1.20 1.49
N LEU A 76 10.68 0.01 1.22
CA LEU A 76 10.71 -0.58 -0.10
C LEU A 76 9.87 -1.85 -0.13
N THR A 77 8.83 -1.81 -0.96
CA THR A 77 8.14 -3.00 -1.45
C THR A 77 8.74 -3.42 -2.80
N PRO A 78 8.48 -4.65 -3.28
CA PRO A 78 8.99 -5.11 -4.57
C PRO A 78 8.65 -4.18 -5.73
N MET A 79 7.40 -3.69 -5.77
CA MET A 79 6.93 -2.78 -6.81
C MET A 79 7.68 -1.44 -6.78
N TRP A 80 7.87 -0.85 -5.58
CA TRP A 80 8.62 0.39 -5.48
C TRP A 80 10.08 0.21 -5.87
N ALA A 81 10.68 -0.91 -5.43
CA ALA A 81 12.07 -1.24 -5.75
C ALA A 81 12.30 -1.57 -7.24
N SER A 82 11.32 -2.07 -8.00
CA SER A 82 11.52 -2.24 -9.44
C SER A 82 11.56 -0.90 -10.19
N SER A 83 10.86 0.12 -9.69
CA SER A 83 10.64 1.39 -10.42
C SER A 83 11.41 2.59 -9.87
N TRP A 84 12.25 2.42 -8.83
CA TRP A 84 12.91 3.54 -8.15
C TRP A 84 13.80 4.41 -9.07
N LYS A 85 14.33 3.84 -10.16
CA LYS A 85 15.14 4.57 -11.14
C LYS A 85 14.30 5.45 -12.05
N GLU A 86 13.10 5.01 -12.40
CA GLU A 86 12.15 5.73 -13.27
C GLU A 86 11.46 6.84 -12.48
N MET A 87 11.13 6.59 -11.21
CA MET A 87 10.60 7.60 -10.28
C MET A 87 11.58 8.76 -10.04
N ARG A 88 12.87 8.59 -10.37
CA ARG A 88 13.89 9.65 -10.34
C ARG A 88 13.80 10.61 -11.53
N MET A 89 13.18 10.18 -12.63
CA MET A 89 13.18 10.90 -13.91
C MET A 89 11.95 11.77 -14.13
N GLU A 90 10.97 11.78 -13.21
CA GLU A 90 9.87 12.76 -13.31
C GLU A 90 10.41 14.16 -13.04
N PRO A 91 10.33 15.08 -14.02
CA PRO A 91 10.79 16.45 -13.85
C PRO A 91 9.74 17.19 -13.04
N SER A 92 9.89 17.18 -11.71
CA SER A 92 9.30 18.22 -10.90
C SER A 92 10.42 19.16 -10.48
N ASP A 93 10.38 20.38 -11.01
CA ASP A 93 11.14 21.56 -10.55
C ASP A 93 10.83 21.93 -9.07
N THR A 94 10.24 21.01 -8.31
CA THR A 94 9.81 21.13 -6.91
C THR A 94 10.20 19.91 -6.06
N SER A 95 11.05 18.99 -6.54
CA SER A 95 11.42 17.82 -5.73
C SER A 95 12.44 18.17 -4.64
N ASP A 96 11.92 18.52 -3.46
CA ASP A 96 12.64 18.45 -2.18
C ASP A 96 13.25 17.06 -1.94
N PHE A 97 12.89 16.04 -2.72
CA PHE A 97 13.40 14.67 -2.70
C PHE A 97 14.61 14.41 -3.62
N ASN A 98 15.48 15.41 -3.82
CA ASN A 98 16.71 15.18 -4.58
C ASN A 98 17.70 14.25 -3.81
N VAL A 99 18.75 13.81 -4.50
CA VAL A 99 19.76 12.89 -3.93
C VAL A 99 20.38 13.44 -2.63
N SER A 100 20.63 14.75 -2.55
CA SER A 100 21.26 15.35 -1.36
C SER A 100 20.30 15.41 -0.17
N PHE A 101 19.01 15.64 -0.39
CA PHE A 101 17.99 15.52 0.65
C PHE A 101 17.88 14.10 1.20
N LEU A 102 17.79 13.10 0.30
CA LEU A 102 17.72 11.69 0.69
C LEU A 102 18.93 11.30 1.55
N LYS A 103 20.14 11.64 1.12
CA LYS A 103 21.37 11.36 1.88
C LYS A 103 21.48 12.11 3.21
N ARG A 104 20.81 13.25 3.35
CA ARG A 104 20.83 14.06 4.58
C ARG A 104 19.85 13.55 5.62
N HIS A 105 18.64 13.18 5.17
CA HIS A 105 17.51 12.91 6.07
C HIS A 105 17.25 11.41 6.29
N TYR A 106 17.68 10.55 5.38
CA TYR A 106 17.43 9.11 5.44
C TYR A 106 18.74 8.33 5.56
N ARG A 107 18.73 7.33 6.44
CA ARG A 107 19.90 6.47 6.70
C ARG A 107 19.61 4.99 6.56
N LYS A 108 18.33 4.62 6.48
CA LYS A 108 17.88 3.23 6.47
C LYS A 108 16.91 2.98 5.34
N VAL A 109 17.03 1.82 4.74
CA VAL A 109 16.08 1.21 3.82
C VAL A 109 15.42 0.05 4.56
N VAL A 110 14.11 0.10 4.72
CA VAL A 110 13.30 -1.00 5.25
C VAL A 110 12.81 -1.82 4.07
N LYS A 111 13.43 -2.98 3.87
CA LYS A 111 13.03 -3.96 2.87
C LYS A 111 11.88 -4.78 3.44
N ILE A 112 10.69 -4.63 2.85
CA ILE A 112 9.50 -5.37 3.27
C ILE A 112 9.30 -6.56 2.32
N SER A 113 9.54 -7.76 2.84
CA SER A 113 9.44 -9.01 2.07
C SER A 113 8.34 -9.91 2.61
N ASN A 114 7.47 -10.37 1.72
CA ASN A 114 6.52 -11.46 1.96
C ASN A 114 6.91 -12.72 1.18
N GLU A 115 6.17 -13.81 1.40
CA GLU A 115 6.43 -15.15 0.83
C GLU A 115 6.41 -15.19 -0.71
N ILE A 116 5.73 -14.24 -1.36
CA ILE A 116 5.64 -14.16 -2.83
C ILE A 116 6.68 -13.22 -3.45
N SER A 117 7.42 -12.47 -2.63
CA SER A 117 8.36 -11.43 -3.07
C SER A 117 9.84 -11.82 -2.96
N MET A 118 10.15 -13.10 -2.78
CA MET A 118 11.50 -13.60 -2.53
C MET A 118 12.40 -13.68 -3.78
N GLY A 119 12.16 -12.84 -4.79
CA GLY A 119 12.91 -12.85 -6.04
C GLY A 119 14.27 -12.17 -5.91
N SER A 120 15.31 -12.76 -6.51
CA SER A 120 16.68 -12.18 -6.53
C SER A 120 16.76 -10.77 -7.14
N GLU A 121 15.77 -10.38 -7.93
CA GLU A 121 15.65 -9.04 -8.50
C GLU A 121 15.28 -7.99 -7.44
N PHE A 122 14.37 -8.31 -6.52
CA PHE A 122 14.01 -7.40 -5.44
C PHE A 122 15.23 -7.08 -4.56
N ASP A 123 15.99 -8.12 -4.19
CA ASP A 123 17.23 -7.96 -3.42
C ASP A 123 18.25 -7.06 -4.11
N LYS A 124 18.47 -7.29 -5.41
CA LYS A 124 19.38 -6.46 -6.22
C LYS A 124 18.92 -5.01 -6.26
N ASN A 125 17.62 -4.79 -6.43
CA ASN A 125 17.06 -3.45 -6.52
C ASN A 125 17.17 -2.68 -5.20
N VAL A 126 16.85 -3.32 -4.07
CA VAL A 126 17.02 -2.76 -2.72
C VAL A 126 18.50 -2.44 -2.47
N LEU A 127 19.40 -3.37 -2.78
CA LEU A 127 20.83 -3.18 -2.61
C LEU A 127 21.37 -2.02 -3.45
N ASN A 128 20.93 -1.91 -4.70
CA ASN A 128 21.31 -0.81 -5.58
C ASN A 128 20.79 0.53 -5.08
N TYR A 129 19.55 0.59 -4.58
CA TYR A 129 18.99 1.79 -3.97
C TYR A 129 19.79 2.20 -2.73
N ALA A 130 20.00 1.28 -1.79
CA ALA A 130 20.74 1.53 -0.56
C ALA A 130 22.16 2.06 -0.83
N ARG A 131 22.88 1.45 -1.79
CA ARG A 131 24.22 1.92 -2.21
C ARG A 131 24.20 3.30 -2.85
N THR A 132 23.18 3.60 -3.65
CA THR A 132 23.06 4.90 -4.34
C THR A 132 22.92 6.04 -3.32
N TYR A 133 22.19 5.80 -2.24
CA TYR A 133 21.85 6.81 -1.24
C TYR A 133 22.58 6.65 0.11
N ASP A 134 23.59 5.77 0.18
CA ASP A 134 24.40 5.55 1.39
C ASP A 134 23.55 5.22 2.62
N MET A 135 22.67 4.23 2.47
CA MET A 135 21.75 3.76 3.50
C MET A 135 22.06 2.32 3.92
N SER A 136 21.84 1.98 5.18
CA SER A 136 21.84 0.60 5.66
C SER A 136 20.50 -0.08 5.39
N ILE A 137 20.49 -1.41 5.24
CA ILE A 137 19.26 -2.18 4.98
C ILE A 137 18.80 -2.84 6.27
N ILE A 138 17.50 -2.76 6.54
CA ILE A 138 16.79 -3.52 7.57
C ILE A 138 15.74 -4.36 6.86
N GLU A 139 15.70 -5.66 7.16
CA GLU A 139 14.68 -6.55 6.61
C GLU A 139 13.50 -6.67 7.58
N MET A 140 12.30 -6.54 7.04
CA MET A 140 11.05 -6.74 7.75
C MET A 140 10.22 -7.77 7.00
N LYS A 141 9.66 -8.74 7.74
CA LYS A 141 8.69 -9.66 7.17
C LYS A 141 7.37 -8.91 6.97
N GLY A 142 6.93 -8.83 5.72
CA GLY A 142 5.64 -8.29 5.36
C GLY A 142 4.51 -9.31 5.53
N SER A 143 3.28 -8.80 5.53
CA SER A 143 2.04 -9.58 5.58
C SER A 143 1.22 -9.39 4.31
N MET A 144 0.42 -10.39 3.98
CA MET A 144 -0.60 -10.36 2.92
C MET A 144 -2.02 -10.44 3.50
N GLU A 145 -2.15 -10.50 4.83
CA GLU A 145 -3.41 -10.81 5.51
C GLU A 145 -4.46 -9.73 5.29
N ILE A 146 -4.09 -8.44 5.38
CA ILE A 146 -5.03 -7.33 5.12
C ILE A 146 -5.56 -7.40 3.69
N ALA A 147 -4.68 -7.59 2.71
CA ALA A 147 -5.07 -7.70 1.31
C ALA A 147 -6.02 -8.89 1.08
N MET A 148 -5.68 -10.07 1.61
CA MET A 148 -6.52 -11.26 1.51
C MET A 148 -7.86 -11.09 2.22
N LYS A 149 -7.86 -10.61 3.47
CA LYS A 149 -9.08 -10.40 4.27
C LYS A 149 -10.01 -9.39 3.59
N SER A 150 -9.48 -8.27 3.11
CA SER A 150 -10.25 -7.23 2.43
C SER A 150 -10.85 -7.75 1.12
N TYR A 151 -10.08 -8.52 0.34
CA TYR A 151 -10.60 -9.22 -0.84
C TYR A 151 -11.74 -10.18 -0.50
N MET A 152 -11.54 -11.03 0.52
CA MET A 152 -12.56 -11.99 0.94
C MET A 152 -13.83 -11.30 1.44
N ASN A 153 -13.69 -10.18 2.17
CA ASN A 153 -14.81 -9.36 2.62
C ASN A 153 -15.58 -8.77 1.43
N ALA A 154 -14.88 -8.14 0.49
CA ALA A 154 -15.48 -7.57 -0.72
C ALA A 154 -16.23 -8.64 -1.53
N ARG A 155 -15.56 -9.76 -1.82
CA ARG A 155 -16.14 -10.89 -2.56
C ARG A 155 -17.38 -11.45 -1.86
N ASN A 156 -17.31 -11.69 -0.56
CA ASN A 156 -18.43 -12.26 0.19
C ASN A 156 -19.61 -11.27 0.29
N GLY A 157 -19.34 -9.97 0.38
CA GLY A 157 -20.37 -8.93 0.37
C GLY A 157 -21.13 -8.85 -0.96
N ILE A 158 -20.46 -9.17 -2.06
CA ILE A 158 -21.07 -9.27 -3.40
C ILE A 158 -21.85 -10.58 -3.55
N CYS A 159 -21.23 -11.74 -3.30
CA CYS A 159 -21.85 -13.05 -3.54
C CYS A 159 -23.06 -13.36 -2.65
N LYS A 160 -23.18 -12.73 -1.46
CA LYS A 160 -24.37 -12.88 -0.60
C LYS A 160 -25.62 -12.18 -1.15
N LYS A 161 -25.50 -11.38 -2.20
CA LYS A 161 -26.61 -10.66 -2.82
C LYS A 161 -27.40 -11.47 -3.86
N ASP A 162 -27.00 -12.70 -4.19
CA ASP A 162 -27.78 -13.57 -5.07
C ASP A 162 -28.92 -14.24 -4.30
N PRO A 163 -30.19 -13.83 -4.45
CA PRO A 163 -31.29 -14.66 -4.02
C PRO A 163 -31.40 -15.77 -5.06
N ILE A 164 -31.25 -17.03 -4.62
CA ILE A 164 -31.70 -18.17 -5.41
C ILE A 164 -33.18 -17.92 -5.72
N GLN A 165 -33.50 -17.51 -6.95
CA GLN A 165 -34.86 -17.55 -7.47
C GLN A 165 -35.26 -19.02 -7.54
N LYS A 166 -35.87 -19.53 -6.47
CA LYS A 166 -36.71 -20.73 -6.56
C LYS A 166 -38.03 -20.29 -7.19
N SER A 167 -38.12 -20.43 -8.50
CA SER A 167 -39.38 -20.47 -9.22
C SER A 167 -40.28 -21.55 -8.61
N SER A 168 -41.50 -21.14 -8.24
CA SER A 168 -42.59 -22.02 -7.81
C SER A 168 -43.11 -22.89 -8.94
#